data_AF-A0A0M0JZV4-F1
#
_entry.id   AF-A0A0M0JZV4-F1
#
_cell.length_a   1.000
_cell.length_b   1.000
_cell.length_c   1.000
_cell.angle_alpha   90.00
_cell.angle_beta   90.00
_cell.angle_gamma   90.00
#
_symmetry.space_group_name_H-M   'P 1'
#
loop_
_entity.id
_entity.type
_entity.pdbx_description
1 polymer ?
#
loop_
_entity_poly.entity_id
_entity_poly.type
_entity_poly.pdbx_seq_one_letter_code
_entity_poly.pdbx_strand_id
1 'polypeptide(L)'
;MGQSEWDAVANEAARTVPGRENGGNCDIKNLSRGCAIYFPVFVPGANLSMGDMHFSQGDGEVSFCGAIEMSGFLEMRCTVIKGGMKMLPVVGPSPLCVNPIFEIGPLEPRYSEYLVFEGISVDEQGRQHFLDATLAYKRAVLNCIKYLAKFGYTEEQVYLLLSCCPCEGRISGIVDVPNAVATLAVPLAIFDRDVRPKAGEVLQALANGIKVKAIGRDVSHESKPAEAPVPHDPRLAGASIE
;
A
#
# COMPACT_ATOMS: atom_id res chain seq x y z
N MET A 1 -2.01 -34.05 -17.15
CA MET A 1 -3.05 -33.27 -17.85
C MET A 1 -2.74 -33.29 -19.33
N GLY A 2 -3.75 -33.52 -20.17
CA GLY A 2 -3.61 -33.45 -21.64
C GLY A 2 -3.70 -32.01 -22.14
N GLN A 3 -3.25 -31.74 -23.38
CA GLN A 3 -3.31 -30.39 -23.98
C GLN A 3 -4.71 -29.76 -23.92
N SER A 4 -5.75 -30.55 -24.22
CA SER A 4 -7.15 -30.09 -24.20
C SER A 4 -7.63 -29.63 -22.81
N GLU A 5 -7.07 -30.20 -21.75
CA GLU A 5 -7.39 -29.86 -20.36
C GLU A 5 -6.70 -28.54 -19.96
N TRP A 6 -5.45 -28.34 -20.39
CA TRP A 6 -4.76 -27.05 -20.22
C TRP A 6 -5.46 -25.93 -20.95
N ASP A 7 -5.91 -26.18 -22.19
CA ASP A 7 -6.64 -25.19 -22.98
C ASP A 7 -7.97 -24.84 -22.30
N ALA A 8 -8.68 -25.81 -21.72
CA ALA A 8 -9.91 -25.54 -20.96
C ALA A 8 -9.64 -24.66 -19.73
N VAL A 9 -8.66 -25.04 -18.89
CA VAL A 9 -8.28 -24.27 -17.71
C VAL A 9 -7.83 -22.85 -18.08
N ALA A 10 -7.02 -22.70 -19.13
CA ALA A 10 -6.55 -21.39 -19.58
C ALA A 10 -7.69 -20.46 -20.02
N ASN A 11 -8.80 -21.02 -20.54
CA ASN A 11 -9.94 -20.25 -21.01
C ASN A 11 -10.93 -19.86 -19.89
N GLU A 12 -10.94 -20.57 -18.76
CA GLU A 12 -11.89 -20.31 -17.66
C GLU A 12 -11.24 -19.80 -16.36
N ALA A 13 -9.92 -19.93 -16.22
CA ALA A 13 -9.21 -19.52 -15.03
C ALA A 13 -9.35 -18.01 -14.76
N ALA A 14 -9.73 -17.69 -13.53
CA ALA A 14 -9.85 -16.31 -13.10
C ALA A 14 -8.48 -15.61 -13.08
N ARG A 15 -8.45 -14.34 -13.50
CA ARG A 15 -7.28 -13.47 -13.32
C ARG A 15 -7.01 -13.23 -11.83
N THR A 16 -5.74 -13.16 -11.47
CA THR A 16 -5.27 -12.92 -10.09
C THR A 16 -5.37 -11.47 -9.64
N VAL A 17 -5.63 -10.52 -10.56
CA VAL A 17 -5.61 -9.07 -10.30
C VAL A 17 -6.51 -8.64 -9.13
N PRO A 18 -7.78 -9.04 -9.01
CA PRO A 18 -8.58 -8.63 -7.86
C PRO A 18 -8.52 -9.66 -6.72
N GLY A 19 -8.44 -9.15 -5.50
CA GLY A 19 -8.78 -9.88 -4.30
C GLY A 19 -10.24 -10.34 -4.30
N ARG A 20 -10.51 -11.49 -3.68
CA ARG A 20 -11.80 -12.18 -3.62
C ARG A 20 -12.00 -12.83 -2.24
N GLU A 21 -13.05 -13.61 -2.11
CA GLU A 21 -13.41 -14.38 -0.91
C GLU A 21 -12.27 -15.30 -0.41
N ASN A 22 -11.38 -15.72 -1.31
CA ASN A 22 -10.20 -16.53 -0.97
C ASN A 22 -8.95 -15.73 -0.54
N GLY A 23 -9.03 -14.41 -0.47
CA GLY A 23 -7.86 -13.54 -0.39
C GLY A 23 -7.43 -13.10 -1.80
N GLY A 24 -6.25 -13.50 -2.27
CA GLY A 24 -5.70 -13.04 -3.55
C GLY A 24 -4.99 -11.68 -3.43
N ASN A 25 -5.04 -10.85 -4.47
CA ASN A 25 -4.51 -9.47 -4.45
C ASN A 25 -5.39 -8.55 -3.61
N CYS A 26 -5.19 -8.59 -2.30
CA CYS A 26 -5.85 -7.67 -1.39
C CYS A 26 -5.02 -6.40 -1.13
N ASP A 27 -3.70 -6.47 -1.36
CA ASP A 27 -2.76 -5.33 -1.25
C ASP A 27 -2.92 -4.57 0.06
N ILE A 28 -2.96 -5.35 1.15
CA ILE A 28 -3.09 -4.85 2.52
C ILE A 28 -1.68 -4.73 3.10
N LYS A 29 -1.12 -3.51 3.15
CA LYS A 29 0.23 -3.29 3.71
C LYS A 29 0.41 -3.83 5.13
N ASN A 30 -0.67 -3.89 5.91
CA ASN A 30 -0.68 -4.41 7.28
C ASN A 30 -0.58 -5.95 7.35
N LEU A 31 -0.87 -6.68 6.26
CA LEU A 31 -0.61 -8.11 6.14
C LEU A 31 0.87 -8.34 5.85
N SER A 32 1.71 -7.95 6.81
CA SER A 32 3.16 -7.91 6.69
C SER A 32 3.83 -9.02 7.51
N ARG A 33 5.16 -8.98 7.60
CA ARG A 33 5.96 -9.95 8.33
C ARG A 33 5.51 -10.04 9.80
N GLY A 34 5.28 -11.27 10.26
CA GLY A 34 4.87 -11.56 11.64
C GLY A 34 3.35 -11.61 11.84
N CYS A 35 2.55 -11.34 10.80
CA CYS A 35 1.11 -11.54 10.85
C CYS A 35 0.73 -13.03 10.89
N ALA A 36 -0.45 -13.32 11.43
CA ALA A 36 -1.11 -14.61 11.31
C ALA A 36 -2.42 -14.42 10.55
N ILE A 37 -2.58 -15.10 9.41
CA ILE A 37 -3.78 -15.01 8.57
C ILE A 37 -4.52 -16.34 8.52
N TYR A 38 -5.85 -16.27 8.57
CA TYR A 38 -6.76 -17.39 8.57
C TYR A 38 -7.55 -17.39 7.26
N PHE A 39 -7.11 -18.24 6.31
CA PHE A 39 -7.77 -18.37 5.02
C PHE A 39 -8.93 -19.39 5.05
N PRO A 40 -10.04 -19.11 4.35
CA PRO A 40 -11.03 -20.14 4.05
C PRO A 40 -10.46 -21.20 3.11
N VAL A 41 -10.86 -22.46 3.30
CA VAL A 41 -10.41 -23.59 2.47
C VAL A 41 -11.57 -24.10 1.63
N PHE A 42 -11.50 -23.87 0.32
CA PHE A 42 -12.58 -24.23 -0.63
C PHE A 42 -12.37 -25.57 -1.33
N VAL A 43 -11.13 -26.05 -1.39
CA VAL A 43 -10.77 -27.29 -2.10
C VAL A 43 -9.93 -28.21 -1.23
N PRO A 44 -9.99 -29.54 -1.43
CA PRO A 44 -9.07 -30.48 -0.80
C PRO A 44 -7.61 -30.08 -1.04
N GLY A 45 -6.79 -30.10 0.00
CA GLY A 45 -5.38 -29.70 -0.07
C GLY A 45 -5.12 -28.20 0.07
N ALA A 46 -6.17 -27.37 0.11
CA ALA A 46 -6.14 -25.90 0.19
C ALA A 46 -5.46 -25.16 -0.98
N ASN A 47 -4.39 -25.71 -1.56
CA ASN A 47 -3.65 -25.16 -2.70
C ASN A 47 -3.20 -23.71 -2.46
N LEU A 48 -2.50 -23.50 -1.33
CA LEU A 48 -1.95 -22.19 -0.97
C LEU A 48 -0.90 -21.74 -1.99
N SER A 49 -1.09 -20.53 -2.53
CA SER A 49 -0.15 -19.83 -3.40
C SER A 49 0.12 -18.44 -2.85
N MET A 50 1.33 -17.94 -3.02
CA MET A 50 1.78 -16.62 -2.56
C MET A 50 2.71 -15.99 -3.60
N GLY A 51 2.68 -14.67 -3.72
CA GLY A 51 3.45 -13.87 -4.66
C GLY A 51 3.27 -12.37 -4.36
N ASP A 52 3.61 -11.52 -5.33
CA ASP A 52 3.36 -10.07 -5.27
C ASP A 52 3.97 -9.41 -4.02
N MET A 53 5.29 -9.60 -3.84
CA MET A 53 5.96 -9.10 -2.65
C MET A 53 6.26 -7.62 -2.76
N HIS A 54 5.77 -6.89 -1.77
CA HIS A 54 6.03 -5.46 -1.63
C HIS A 54 7.04 -5.20 -0.52
N PHE A 55 8.08 -4.43 -0.81
CA PHE A 55 9.00 -3.93 0.22
C PHE A 55 8.31 -2.89 1.11
N SER A 56 7.46 -2.05 0.52
CA SER A 56 6.63 -1.06 1.19
C SER A 56 5.47 -0.67 0.28
N GLN A 57 4.34 -0.30 0.87
CA GLN A 57 3.13 0.12 0.16
C GLN A 57 2.38 1.17 0.99
N GLY A 58 1.73 2.11 0.31
CA GLY A 58 0.73 3.00 0.90
C GLY A 58 -0.67 2.40 0.82
N ASP A 59 -1.57 2.82 1.72
CA ASP A 59 -2.95 2.35 1.67
C ASP A 59 -3.64 2.73 0.35
N GLY A 60 -4.26 1.74 -0.27
CA GLY A 60 -4.99 1.87 -1.53
C GLY A 60 -4.13 1.80 -2.80
N GLU A 61 -2.81 1.66 -2.67
CA GLU A 61 -1.89 1.42 -3.80
C GLU A 61 -2.17 2.31 -5.01
N VAL A 62 -2.26 3.62 -4.76
CA VAL A 62 -2.96 4.56 -5.64
C VAL A 62 -2.39 4.66 -7.06
N SER A 63 -1.14 4.23 -7.29
CA SER A 63 -0.52 4.21 -8.62
C SER A 63 -0.83 2.98 -9.46
N PHE A 64 -1.52 1.96 -8.92
CA PHE A 64 -1.82 0.64 -9.49
C PHE A 64 -0.61 -0.22 -9.87
N CYS A 65 0.39 0.35 -10.55
CA CYS A 65 1.75 -0.20 -10.58
C CYS A 65 2.49 0.45 -9.41
N GLY A 66 2.03 0.13 -8.20
CA GLY A 66 2.43 0.76 -6.96
C GLY A 66 3.15 -0.20 -6.06
N ALA A 67 3.20 0.15 -4.78
CA ALA A 67 4.16 -0.40 -3.85
C ALA A 67 5.62 -0.24 -4.34
N ILE A 68 6.54 -0.81 -3.57
CA ILE A 68 7.89 -1.11 -4.03
C ILE A 68 7.93 -2.60 -4.34
N GLU A 69 7.60 -2.94 -5.58
CA GLU A 69 7.58 -4.31 -6.08
C GLU A 69 8.95 -4.98 -6.03
N MET A 70 9.00 -6.22 -5.55
CA MET A 70 10.24 -6.98 -5.47
C MET A 70 10.07 -8.49 -5.62
N SER A 71 11.14 -9.14 -6.08
CA SER A 71 11.33 -10.57 -5.85
C SER A 71 11.82 -10.82 -4.43
N GLY A 72 11.56 -12.01 -3.90
CA GLY A 72 11.92 -12.34 -2.52
C GLY A 72 11.57 -13.78 -2.15
N PHE A 73 11.52 -14.06 -0.86
CA PHE A 73 11.09 -15.34 -0.31
C PHE A 73 10.25 -15.13 0.95
N LEU A 74 9.38 -16.09 1.22
CA LEU A 74 8.52 -16.11 2.40
C LEU A 74 8.88 -17.32 3.26
N GLU A 75 9.12 -17.08 4.54
CA GLU A 75 9.17 -18.14 5.56
C GLU A 75 7.83 -18.17 6.28
N MET A 76 7.12 -19.31 6.19
CA MET A 76 5.76 -19.44 6.69
C MET A 76 5.58 -20.72 7.48
N ARG A 77 4.76 -20.64 8.54
CA ARG A 77 4.22 -21.81 9.23
C ARG A 77 2.75 -21.99 8.86
N CYS A 78 2.41 -23.15 8.29
CA CYS A 78 1.04 -23.49 7.94
C CYS A 78 0.44 -24.48 8.95
N THR A 79 -0.77 -24.21 9.42
CA THR A 79 -1.55 -25.10 10.28
C THR A 79 -3.00 -25.17 9.82
N VAL A 80 -3.64 -26.32 9.96
CA VAL A 80 -5.04 -26.52 9.56
C VAL A 80 -5.94 -26.58 10.79
N ILE A 81 -6.93 -25.69 10.85
CA ILE A 81 -7.99 -25.73 11.86
C ILE A 81 -9.14 -26.58 11.30
N LYS A 82 -9.31 -27.79 11.83
CA LYS A 82 -10.38 -28.69 11.38
C LYS A 82 -11.75 -28.10 11.74
N GLY A 83 -12.62 -27.95 10.74
CA GLY A 83 -13.90 -27.27 10.89
C GLY A 83 -13.80 -25.74 10.99
N GLY A 84 -12.63 -25.15 10.72
CA GLY A 84 -12.40 -23.70 10.86
C GLY A 84 -13.31 -22.82 10.02
N MET A 85 -13.83 -23.31 8.89
CA MET A 85 -14.83 -22.60 8.08
C MET A 85 -16.07 -22.18 8.88
N LYS A 86 -16.44 -22.92 9.94
CA LYS A 86 -17.58 -22.57 10.81
C LYS A 86 -17.32 -21.36 11.69
N MET A 87 -16.07 -20.94 11.84
CA MET A 87 -15.67 -19.77 12.61
C MET A 87 -15.71 -18.48 11.78
N LEU A 88 -15.66 -18.61 10.44
CA LEU A 88 -15.73 -17.47 9.54
C LEU A 88 -17.21 -17.06 9.32
N PRO A 89 -17.56 -15.79 9.50
CA PRO A 89 -18.93 -15.32 9.28
C PRO A 89 -19.25 -15.36 7.78
N VAL A 90 -20.38 -15.97 7.43
CA VAL A 90 -20.91 -15.92 6.07
C VAL A 90 -21.72 -14.64 5.90
N VAL A 91 -21.28 -13.76 5.02
CA VAL A 91 -21.93 -12.49 4.70
C VAL A 91 -22.31 -12.49 3.23
N GLY A 92 -23.42 -13.13 2.91
CA GLY A 92 -23.92 -13.22 1.53
C GLY A 92 -24.86 -14.40 1.29
N PRO A 93 -25.28 -14.60 0.03
CA PRO A 93 -26.27 -15.63 -0.32
C PRO A 93 -25.69 -17.05 -0.35
N SER A 94 -24.37 -17.23 -0.24
CA SER A 94 -23.69 -18.51 -0.37
C SER A 94 -22.75 -18.77 0.80
N PRO A 95 -22.54 -20.04 1.22
CA PRO A 95 -21.50 -20.41 2.20
C PRO A 95 -20.07 -20.00 1.80
N LEU A 96 -19.85 -19.64 0.52
CA LEU A 96 -18.57 -19.17 0.00
C LEU A 96 -18.33 -17.67 0.23
N CYS A 97 -19.36 -16.92 0.65
CA CYS A 97 -19.27 -15.49 0.94
C CYS A 97 -18.62 -15.27 2.31
N VAL A 98 -17.35 -15.65 2.40
CA VAL A 98 -16.47 -15.50 3.56
C VAL A 98 -15.21 -14.77 3.12
N ASN A 99 -14.55 -14.07 4.03
CA ASN A 99 -13.27 -13.42 3.76
C ASN A 99 -12.23 -13.83 4.81
N PRO A 100 -10.92 -13.76 4.48
CA PRO A 100 -9.87 -14.00 5.46
C PRO A 100 -9.96 -13.01 6.62
N ILE A 101 -9.51 -13.45 7.79
CA ILE A 101 -9.22 -12.60 8.94
C ILE A 101 -7.75 -12.75 9.31
N PHE A 102 -7.13 -11.72 9.87
CA PHE A 102 -5.72 -11.77 10.24
C PHE A 102 -5.41 -10.94 11.48
N GLU A 103 -4.35 -11.35 12.16
CA GLU A 103 -3.75 -10.64 13.28
C GLU A 103 -2.50 -9.90 12.78
N ILE A 104 -2.39 -8.60 13.09
CA ILE A 104 -1.23 -7.79 12.71
C ILE A 104 -0.02 -8.21 13.56
N GLY A 105 1.12 -8.37 12.90
CA GLY A 105 2.38 -8.75 13.54
C GLY A 105 2.99 -7.62 14.38
N PRO A 106 3.89 -7.94 15.32
CA PRO A 106 4.55 -6.94 16.18
C PRO A 106 5.63 -6.12 15.46
N LEU A 107 5.89 -6.38 14.18
CA LEU A 107 7.04 -5.84 13.42
C LEU A 107 6.68 -4.68 12.49
N GLU A 108 5.42 -4.21 12.50
CA GLU A 108 5.03 -3.07 11.67
C GLU A 108 5.79 -1.79 12.07
N PRO A 109 6.33 -1.02 11.09
CA PRO A 109 6.88 0.30 11.37
C PRO A 109 5.84 1.20 12.05
N ARG A 110 6.13 1.68 13.26
CA ARG A 110 5.24 2.58 13.99
C ARG A 110 5.74 4.01 13.89
N TYR A 111 4.96 4.86 13.24
CA TYR A 111 5.18 6.30 13.23
C TYR A 111 4.33 6.97 14.31
N SER A 112 4.86 8.04 14.90
CA SER A 112 4.19 8.76 16.00
C SER A 112 3.50 10.04 15.55
N GLU A 113 3.92 10.60 14.42
CA GLU A 113 3.45 11.90 13.93
C GLU A 113 3.11 11.80 12.45
N TYR A 114 1.94 12.32 12.10
CA TYR A 114 1.41 12.28 10.74
C TYR A 114 0.88 13.67 10.34
N LEU A 115 1.03 14.00 9.06
CA LEU A 115 0.29 15.10 8.44
C LEU A 115 -0.91 14.50 7.70
N VAL A 116 -2.12 14.93 8.06
CA VAL A 116 -3.37 14.34 7.58
C VAL A 116 -4.07 15.26 6.60
N PHE A 117 -4.50 14.69 5.48
CA PHE A 117 -5.23 15.38 4.41
C PHE A 117 -6.64 14.81 4.31
N GLU A 118 -7.63 15.69 4.25
CA GLU A 118 -9.04 15.31 4.14
C GLU A 118 -9.52 15.37 2.69
N GLY A 119 -10.51 14.55 2.39
CA GLY A 119 -11.28 14.60 1.15
C GLY A 119 -12.73 14.23 1.40
N ILE A 120 -13.61 14.76 0.56
CA ILE A 120 -15.06 14.58 0.63
C ILE A 120 -15.62 14.16 -0.73
N SER A 121 -16.88 13.72 -0.78
CA SER A 121 -17.60 13.30 -2.00
C SER A 121 -17.96 14.47 -2.95
N VAL A 122 -17.03 15.38 -3.20
CA VAL A 122 -17.15 16.49 -4.17
C VAL A 122 -15.98 16.41 -5.14
N ASP A 123 -16.27 16.34 -6.43
CA ASP A 123 -15.25 16.15 -7.47
C ASP A 123 -14.46 17.42 -7.79
N GLU A 124 -13.45 17.29 -8.65
CA GLU A 124 -12.60 18.41 -9.06
C GLU A 124 -13.34 19.54 -9.80
N GLN A 125 -14.54 19.27 -10.31
CA GLN A 125 -15.40 20.27 -10.95
C GLN A 125 -16.41 20.89 -9.97
N GLY A 126 -16.37 20.49 -8.69
CA GLY A 126 -17.29 20.97 -7.66
C GLY A 126 -18.66 20.30 -7.69
N ARG A 127 -18.83 19.19 -8.42
CA ARG A 127 -20.09 18.44 -8.43
C ARG A 127 -20.16 17.55 -7.19
N GLN A 128 -21.32 17.58 -6.55
CA GLN A 128 -21.66 16.76 -5.39
C GLN A 128 -21.96 15.31 -5.82
N HIS A 129 -21.40 14.34 -5.09
CA HIS A 129 -21.70 12.91 -5.20
C HIS A 129 -22.27 12.40 -3.86
N PHE A 130 -22.99 11.27 -3.88
CA PHE A 130 -23.67 10.76 -2.68
C PHE A 130 -22.87 9.64 -2.02
N LEU A 131 -22.33 9.90 -0.83
CA LEU A 131 -21.57 8.95 0.02
C LEU A 131 -20.49 8.16 -0.77
N ASP A 132 -19.80 8.84 -1.67
CA ASP A 132 -18.73 8.24 -2.48
C ASP A 132 -17.38 8.33 -1.74
N ALA A 133 -17.00 7.21 -1.11
CA ALA A 133 -15.74 7.07 -0.38
C ALA A 133 -14.51 7.00 -1.32
N THR A 134 -14.67 6.45 -2.52
CA THR A 134 -13.61 6.39 -3.54
C THR A 134 -13.23 7.80 -3.97
N LEU A 135 -14.24 8.62 -4.26
CA LEU A 135 -14.03 10.02 -4.58
C LEU A 135 -13.45 10.78 -3.40
N ALA A 136 -13.98 10.58 -2.19
CA ALA A 136 -13.44 11.21 -0.99
C ALA A 136 -11.94 10.89 -0.81
N TYR A 137 -11.54 9.63 -0.99
CA TYR A 137 -10.14 9.23 -0.87
C TYR A 137 -9.26 9.82 -1.98
N LYS A 138 -9.74 9.83 -3.23
CA LYS A 138 -9.09 10.53 -4.34
C LYS A 138 -8.85 12.02 -4.01
N ARG A 139 -9.82 12.69 -3.38
CA ARG A 139 -9.69 14.10 -2.98
C ARG A 139 -8.63 14.29 -1.88
N ALA A 140 -8.55 13.40 -0.89
CA ALA A 140 -7.50 13.42 0.12
C ALA A 140 -6.10 13.27 -0.50
N VAL A 141 -5.95 12.32 -1.43
CA VAL A 141 -4.71 12.10 -2.20
C VAL A 141 -4.32 13.34 -3.01
N LEU A 142 -5.24 13.92 -3.78
CA LEU A 142 -4.98 15.13 -4.57
C LEU A 142 -4.58 16.32 -3.68
N ASN A 143 -5.23 16.49 -2.53
CA ASN A 143 -4.88 17.54 -1.57
C ASN A 143 -3.46 17.36 -1.02
N CYS A 144 -3.06 16.13 -0.72
CA CYS A 144 -1.69 15.80 -0.30
C CYS A 144 -0.67 16.12 -1.40
N ILE A 145 -0.92 15.67 -2.64
CA ILE A 145 -0.07 15.93 -3.81
C ILE A 145 0.15 17.44 -4.00
N LYS A 146 -0.94 18.21 -4.06
CA LYS A 146 -0.86 19.67 -4.26
C LYS A 146 -0.16 20.37 -3.11
N TYR A 147 -0.29 19.88 -1.88
CA TYR A 147 0.39 20.46 -0.72
C TYR A 147 1.90 20.18 -0.74
N LEU A 148 2.30 18.91 -0.90
CA LEU A 148 3.71 18.53 -0.91
C LEU A 148 4.45 19.08 -2.14
N ALA A 149 3.78 19.27 -3.28
CA ALA A 149 4.38 19.93 -4.44
C ALA A 149 4.90 21.35 -4.14
N LYS A 150 4.30 22.06 -3.16
CA LYS A 150 4.80 23.37 -2.71
C LYS A 150 6.18 23.31 -2.05
N PHE A 151 6.63 22.12 -1.63
CA PHE A 151 7.96 21.90 -1.05
C PHE A 151 9.03 21.54 -2.09
N GLY A 152 8.73 21.69 -3.38
CA GLY A 152 9.66 21.50 -4.49
C GLY A 152 9.65 20.09 -5.10
N TYR A 153 8.71 19.23 -4.70
CA TYR A 153 8.45 17.96 -5.39
C TYR A 153 7.59 18.19 -6.63
N THR A 154 7.75 17.36 -7.66
CA THR A 154 6.74 17.29 -8.72
C THR A 154 5.51 16.53 -8.24
N GLU A 155 4.37 16.74 -8.88
CA GLU A 155 3.14 16.04 -8.51
C GLU A 155 3.26 14.52 -8.73
N GLU A 156 3.99 14.11 -9.77
CA GLU A 156 4.28 12.72 -10.09
C GLU A 156 5.18 12.06 -9.03
N GLN A 157 6.17 12.79 -8.52
CA GLN A 157 7.01 12.30 -7.42
C GLN A 157 6.18 12.04 -6.17
N VAL A 158 5.26 12.95 -5.83
CA VAL A 158 4.39 12.74 -4.67
C VAL A 158 3.40 11.60 -4.93
N TYR A 159 2.84 11.51 -6.14
CA TYR A 159 1.92 10.44 -6.49
C TYR A 159 2.55 9.05 -6.33
N LEU A 160 3.76 8.85 -6.86
CA LEU A 160 4.52 7.60 -6.66
C LEU A 160 4.90 7.40 -5.20
N LEU A 161 5.34 8.45 -4.50
CA LEU A 161 5.64 8.38 -3.07
C LEU A 161 4.46 7.86 -2.26
N LEU A 162 3.24 8.35 -2.52
CA LEU A 162 2.03 7.94 -1.78
C LEU A 162 1.62 6.49 -2.04
N SER A 163 2.05 5.90 -3.15
CA SER A 163 1.84 4.47 -3.42
C SER A 163 2.84 3.58 -2.69
N CYS A 164 4.02 4.11 -2.36
CA CYS A 164 5.14 3.35 -1.80
C CYS A 164 5.32 3.57 -0.29
N CYS A 165 5.11 4.79 0.20
CA CYS A 165 5.34 5.11 1.60
C CYS A 165 4.19 4.56 2.45
N PRO A 166 4.44 4.18 3.72
CA PRO A 166 3.42 3.63 4.62
C PRO A 166 2.47 4.72 5.13
N CYS A 167 1.86 5.47 4.21
CA CYS A 167 0.77 6.37 4.49
C CYS A 167 -0.50 5.57 4.84
N GLU A 168 -1.37 6.21 5.62
CA GLU A 168 -2.57 5.57 6.15
C GLU A 168 -3.82 6.20 5.57
N GLY A 169 -4.58 5.38 4.86
CA GLY A 169 -5.86 5.75 4.27
C GLY A 169 -7.00 5.31 5.16
N ARG A 170 -7.91 6.21 5.50
CA ARG A 170 -9.06 5.90 6.35
C ARG A 170 -10.35 6.37 5.71
N ILE A 171 -11.36 5.51 5.74
CA ILE A 171 -12.75 5.93 5.64
C ILE A 171 -13.12 6.49 7.02
N SER A 172 -13.01 7.82 7.17
CA SER A 172 -13.19 8.50 8.46
C SER A 172 -14.66 8.63 8.85
N GLY A 173 -15.52 8.90 7.86
CA GLY A 173 -16.97 9.00 8.05
C GLY A 173 -17.69 8.58 6.77
N ILE A 174 -18.75 7.78 6.88
CA ILE A 174 -19.46 7.22 5.71
C ILE A 174 -20.99 7.34 5.82
N VAL A 175 -21.48 8.08 6.81
CA VAL A 175 -22.91 8.14 7.14
C VAL A 175 -23.50 9.55 7.04
N ASP A 176 -22.66 10.58 7.09
CA ASP A 176 -23.08 11.98 7.13
C ASP A 176 -23.43 12.49 5.73
N VAL A 177 -24.70 12.35 5.34
CA VAL A 177 -25.16 12.77 4.02
C VAL A 177 -24.93 14.28 3.79
N PRO A 178 -24.50 14.68 2.58
CA PRO A 178 -24.26 13.84 1.40
C PRO A 178 -22.85 13.26 1.30
N ASN A 179 -21.91 13.63 2.19
CA ASN A 179 -20.49 13.41 1.99
C ASN A 179 -19.94 12.24 2.80
N ALA A 180 -19.32 11.28 2.10
CA ALA A 180 -18.29 10.48 2.75
C ALA A 180 -17.08 11.38 3.03
N VAL A 181 -16.36 11.06 4.11
CA VAL A 181 -15.10 11.69 4.48
C VAL A 181 -14.03 10.62 4.52
N ALA A 182 -12.97 10.82 3.74
CA ALA A 182 -11.78 10.00 3.79
C ALA A 182 -10.57 10.84 4.17
N THR A 183 -9.59 10.23 4.82
CA THR A 183 -8.33 10.88 5.16
C THR A 183 -7.14 10.09 4.64
N LEU A 184 -6.08 10.81 4.31
CA LEU A 184 -4.77 10.28 3.99
C LEU A 184 -3.75 10.88 4.97
N ALA A 185 -3.15 10.04 5.81
CA ALA A 185 -2.15 10.45 6.79
C ALA A 185 -0.75 10.04 6.31
N VAL A 186 0.13 11.02 6.13
CA VAL A 186 1.53 10.77 5.72
C VAL A 186 2.44 10.89 6.94
N PRO A 187 3.25 9.87 7.26
CA PRO A 187 4.15 9.93 8.41
C PRO A 187 5.22 11.00 8.21
N LEU A 188 5.40 11.91 9.18
CA LEU A 188 6.35 13.01 9.07
C LEU A 188 7.81 12.54 9.07
N ALA A 189 8.09 11.40 9.71
CA ALA A 189 9.44 10.86 9.88
C ALA A 189 10.10 10.40 8.57
N ILE A 190 9.36 10.29 7.47
CA ILE A 190 9.93 9.89 6.16
C ILE A 190 10.61 11.06 5.44
N PHE A 191 10.42 12.30 5.91
CA PHE A 191 10.99 13.49 5.30
C PHE A 191 12.28 13.91 6.01
N ASP A 192 13.27 14.34 5.23
CA ASP A 192 14.51 14.97 5.71
C ASP A 192 14.33 16.42 6.16
N ARG A 193 13.11 16.96 5.99
CA ARG A 193 12.73 18.33 6.25
C ARG A 193 11.34 18.39 6.87
N ASP A 194 11.07 19.47 7.60
CA ASP A 194 9.76 19.68 8.20
C ASP A 194 8.75 20.21 7.16
N VAL A 195 7.82 19.35 6.76
CA VAL A 195 6.75 19.62 5.80
C VAL A 195 5.45 20.15 6.45
N ARG A 196 5.44 20.42 7.76
CA ARG A 196 4.26 21.00 8.44
C ARG A 196 3.96 22.42 7.93
N PRO A 197 2.70 22.89 8.08
CA PRO A 197 2.32 24.24 7.69
C PRO A 197 3.25 25.29 8.30
N LYS A 198 3.82 26.15 7.45
CA LYS A 198 4.71 27.23 7.87
C LYS A 198 3.95 28.56 7.86
N ALA A 199 4.32 29.49 8.73
CA ALA A 199 3.75 30.83 8.76
C ALA A 199 4.60 31.83 7.92
N GLY A 200 3.95 32.90 7.45
CA GLY A 200 4.63 34.09 6.91
C GLY A 200 5.45 33.87 5.63
N GLU A 201 6.64 34.48 5.57
CA GLU A 201 7.53 34.58 4.40
C GLU A 201 8.00 33.22 3.85
N VAL A 202 8.00 32.17 4.70
CA VAL A 202 8.43 30.82 4.32
C VAL A 202 7.51 30.19 3.27
N LEU A 203 6.20 30.45 3.35
CA LEU A 203 5.23 29.99 2.33
C LEU A 203 5.51 30.61 0.95
N GLN A 204 5.93 31.89 0.94
CA GLN A 204 6.27 32.62 -0.28
C GLN A 204 7.58 32.13 -0.89
N ALA A 205 8.58 31.84 -0.05
CA ALA A 205 9.85 31.23 -0.50
C ALA A 205 9.66 29.83 -1.09
N LEU A 206 8.79 29.00 -0.49
CA LEU A 206 8.41 27.68 -1.01
C LEU A 206 7.65 27.79 -2.35
N ALA A 207 6.68 28.70 -2.45
CA ALA A 207 5.90 28.94 -3.66
C ALA A 207 6.74 29.45 -4.85
N ASN A 208 7.83 30.17 -4.57
CA ASN A 208 8.77 30.65 -5.59
C ASN A 208 9.69 29.54 -6.15
N GLY A 209 9.51 28.30 -5.69
CA GLY A 209 10.29 27.14 -6.10
C GLY A 209 11.63 27.08 -5.36
N ILE A 210 11.82 26.04 -4.55
CA ILE A 210 13.15 25.69 -4.08
C ILE A 210 13.95 25.27 -5.32
N LYS A 211 14.96 26.04 -5.70
CA LYS A 211 15.94 25.60 -6.69
C LYS A 211 16.73 24.44 -6.10
N VAL A 212 16.31 23.21 -6.40
CA VAL A 212 17.08 22.02 -6.12
C VAL A 212 18.37 22.14 -6.92
N LYS A 213 19.46 22.48 -6.25
CA LYS A 213 20.79 22.40 -6.84
C LYS A 213 21.04 20.91 -6.98
N ALA A 214 21.04 20.39 -8.22
CA ALA A 214 21.31 18.99 -8.49
C ALA A 214 22.60 18.60 -7.76
N ILE A 215 22.46 17.86 -6.66
CA ILE A 215 23.59 17.31 -5.93
C ILE A 215 23.99 16.13 -6.81
N GLY A 216 24.96 16.36 -7.68
CA GLY A 216 25.27 15.46 -8.79
C GLY A 216 25.52 14.03 -8.33
N ARG A 217 24.51 13.18 -8.52
CA ARG A 217 24.59 11.84 -9.10
C ARG A 217 23.17 11.40 -9.35
N ASP A 218 22.89 10.98 -10.58
CA ASP A 218 21.71 10.17 -10.84
C ASP A 218 21.81 8.91 -9.95
N VAL A 219 20.83 8.72 -9.08
CA VAL A 219 20.72 7.54 -8.19
C VAL A 219 19.78 6.49 -8.78
N SER A 220 19.20 6.74 -9.95
CA SER A 220 18.63 5.66 -10.74
C SER A 220 19.79 4.75 -11.16
N HIS A 221 19.67 3.47 -10.82
CA HIS A 221 20.73 2.51 -11.07
C HIS A 221 20.95 2.36 -12.59
N GLU A 222 21.92 3.06 -13.16
CA GLU A 222 22.58 2.56 -14.36
C GLU A 222 23.36 1.31 -13.97
N SER A 223 22.98 0.18 -14.57
CA SER A 223 23.64 -1.11 -14.43
C SER A 223 25.08 -1.04 -14.92
N LYS A 224 26.02 -0.66 -14.05
CA LYS A 224 27.44 -0.94 -14.22
C LYS A 224 27.83 -2.08 -13.27
N PRO A 225 28.61 -3.08 -13.74
CA PRO A 225 29.03 -4.18 -12.90
C PRO A 225 30.20 -3.70 -12.03
N ALA A 226 29.99 -3.39 -10.76
CA ALA A 226 31.08 -3.27 -9.79
C ALA A 226 30.59 -3.33 -8.34
N GLU A 227 31.14 -4.33 -7.63
CA GLU A 227 31.31 -4.49 -6.18
C GLU A 227 30.05 -4.58 -5.30
N ALA A 228 30.04 -5.61 -4.46
CA ALA A 228 28.96 -5.86 -3.52
C ALA A 228 28.78 -4.67 -2.55
N PRO A 229 27.53 -4.27 -2.25
CA PRO A 229 27.27 -3.17 -1.34
C PRO A 229 27.83 -3.47 0.06
N VAL A 230 28.64 -2.56 0.59
CA VAL A 230 29.15 -2.63 1.97
C VAL A 230 28.16 -1.91 2.89
N PRO A 231 27.60 -2.57 3.92
CA PRO A 231 26.68 -1.93 4.85
C PRO A 231 27.33 -0.75 5.59
N HIS A 232 26.63 0.39 5.66
CA HIS A 232 27.05 1.57 6.45
C HIS A 232 26.89 1.39 7.97
N ASP A 233 26.40 0.23 8.44
CA ASP A 233 26.28 -0.08 9.86
C ASP A 233 27.61 -0.66 10.39
N PRO A 234 28.31 0.03 11.33
CA PRO A 234 29.56 -0.45 11.90
C PRO A 234 29.48 -1.82 12.59
N ARG A 235 28.26 -2.27 12.93
CA ARG A 235 28.01 -3.58 13.58
C ARG A 235 27.95 -4.74 12.59
N LEU A 236 27.78 -4.45 11.29
CA LEU A 236 27.72 -5.45 10.22
C LEU A 236 29.06 -5.62 9.50
N ALA A 237 30.05 -4.78 9.82
CA ALA A 237 31.43 -4.94 9.37
C ALA A 237 32.10 -6.11 10.12
N GLY A 238 31.87 -7.35 9.67
CA GLY A 238 32.54 -8.54 10.21
C GLY A 238 31.71 -9.81 10.26
N ALA A 239 30.43 -9.78 9.85
CA ALA A 239 29.66 -11.01 9.71
C ALA A 239 30.04 -11.72 8.40
N SER A 240 30.97 -12.66 8.47
CA SER A 240 31.20 -13.61 7.37
C SER A 240 30.01 -14.58 7.33
N ILE A 241 29.33 -14.62 6.18
CA ILE A 241 28.34 -15.64 5.87
C ILE A 241 29.14 -16.83 5.32
N GLU A 242 29.28 -17.89 6.11
CA GLU A 242 29.49 -19.25 5.60
C GLU A 242 28.13 -19.88 5.26
#